data_AF-A0A9D5S149-F1
#
_entry.id   AF-A0A9D5S149-F1
#
_cell.length_a   1.000
_cell.length_b   1.000
_cell.length_c   1.000
_cell.angle_alpha   90.00
_cell.angle_beta   90.00
_cell.angle_gamma   90.00
#
_symmetry.space_group_name_H-M   'P 1'
#
loop_
_entity.id
_entity.type
_entity.pdbx_description
1 polymer ?
#
loop_
_entity_poly.entity_id
_entity_poly.type
_entity_poly.pdbx_seq_one_letter_code
_entity_poly.pdbx_strand_id
1 'polypeptide(L)'
;MDLILIGKTAEQICDGDMLVIMGVVKSVLTIIQIAVPILLIIMGSLDLMKAVMAGKEDEIKKAQGTFVKRAIAAVIVFFIPLIVSLVIGLLPAGKTNHGVELNYKACWDADEEKICEADGGNWSNKTCNYPDED
;
A
#
# COMPACT_ATOMS: atom_id res chain seq x y z
N MET A 1 12.12 -26.41 18.83
CA MET A 1 11.96 -25.00 19.24
C MET A 1 12.66 -24.11 18.23
N ASP A 2 12.49 -24.23 16.92
CA ASP A 2 11.31 -24.24 16.02
C ASP A 2 11.35 -22.97 15.18
N LEU A 3 12.33 -22.94 14.26
CA LEU A 3 12.35 -22.04 13.09
C LEU A 3 11.09 -22.22 12.21
N ILE A 4 10.36 -23.32 12.37
CA ILE A 4 9.12 -23.64 11.67
C ILE A 4 7.94 -22.76 12.16
N LEU A 5 8.04 -22.15 13.35
CA LEU A 5 6.96 -21.30 13.88
C LEU A 5 6.84 -19.95 13.16
N ILE A 6 7.90 -19.42 12.55
CA ILE A 6 7.84 -18.12 11.85
C ILE A 6 7.02 -18.23 10.54
N GLY A 7 7.02 -19.39 9.88
CA GLY A 7 6.17 -19.65 8.71
C GLY A 7 4.69 -19.81 9.09
N LYS A 8 4.43 -20.61 10.14
CA LYS A 8 3.07 -20.90 10.63
C LYS A 8 2.36 -19.69 11.27
N THR A 9 3.12 -18.65 11.63
CA THR A 9 2.56 -17.42 12.23
C THR A 9 1.98 -16.46 11.20
N ALA A 10 2.25 -16.56 9.89
CA ALA A 10 1.58 -15.70 8.89
C ALA A 10 0.19 -16.26 8.52
N GLU A 11 0.09 -17.57 8.30
CA GLU A 11 -1.15 -18.33 8.03
C GLU A 11 -2.28 -18.07 9.06
N GLN A 12 -1.94 -17.79 10.33
CA GLN A 12 -2.92 -17.60 11.42
C GLN A 12 -3.43 -16.16 11.60
N ILE A 13 -2.81 -15.17 10.97
CA ILE A 13 -3.18 -13.74 11.09
C ILE A 13 -3.59 -13.15 9.75
N CYS A 14 -3.18 -13.77 8.65
CA CYS A 14 -3.62 -13.44 7.31
C CYS A 14 -4.49 -14.60 6.78
N ASP A 15 -5.65 -14.87 7.42
CA ASP A 15 -6.61 -15.86 6.91
C ASP A 15 -7.01 -15.53 5.45
N GLY A 16 -7.11 -16.56 4.60
CA GLY A 16 -7.26 -16.43 3.15
C GLY A 16 -8.40 -15.51 2.67
N ASP A 17 -9.48 -15.39 3.44
CA ASP A 17 -10.62 -14.53 3.08
C ASP A 17 -10.32 -13.03 3.30
N MET A 18 -9.59 -12.70 4.37
CA MET A 18 -9.12 -11.33 4.62
C MET A 18 -7.98 -10.94 3.68
N LEU A 19 -7.28 -11.94 3.17
CA LEU A 19 -6.11 -11.80 2.32
C LEU A 19 -6.42 -11.30 0.91
N VAL A 20 -7.49 -11.83 0.31
CA VAL A 20 -7.98 -11.37 -1.00
C VAL A 20 -8.31 -9.89 -0.94
N ILE A 21 -8.90 -9.44 0.17
CA ILE A 21 -9.25 -8.04 0.39
C ILE A 21 -7.99 -7.18 0.56
N MET A 22 -7.01 -7.64 1.34
CA MET A 22 -5.75 -6.91 1.53
C MET A 22 -4.95 -6.78 0.23
N GLY A 23 -4.90 -7.83 -0.60
CA GLY A 23 -4.27 -7.79 -1.93
C GLY A 23 -4.92 -6.75 -2.83
N VAL A 24 -6.24 -6.83 -3.01
CA VAL A 24 -7.00 -5.87 -3.83
C VAL A 24 -6.80 -4.43 -3.33
N VAL A 25 -6.84 -4.21 -2.01
CA VAL A 25 -6.62 -2.89 -1.42
C VAL A 25 -5.20 -2.39 -1.68
N LYS A 26 -4.16 -3.22 -1.47
CA LYS A 26 -2.76 -2.85 -1.69
C LYS A 26 -2.47 -2.56 -3.17
N SER A 27 -3.04 -3.36 -4.07
CA SER A 27 -2.97 -3.16 -5.51
C SER A 27 -3.64 -1.85 -5.94
N VAL A 28 -4.87 -1.57 -5.48
CA VAL A 28 -5.58 -0.31 -5.78
C VAL A 28 -4.85 0.91 -5.22
N LEU A 29 -4.38 0.85 -3.96
CA LEU A 29 -3.60 1.92 -3.34
C LEU A 29 -2.29 2.17 -4.10
N THR A 30 -1.62 1.11 -4.55
CA THR A 30 -0.37 1.21 -5.32
C THR A 30 -0.58 1.85 -6.69
N ILE A 31 -1.70 1.56 -7.34
CA ILE A 31 -2.05 2.20 -8.62
C ILE A 31 -2.38 3.67 -8.38
N ILE A 32 -3.22 4.00 -7.40
CA ILE A 32 -3.66 5.38 -7.13
C ILE A 32 -2.50 6.25 -6.66
N GLN A 33 -1.62 5.76 -5.78
CA GLN A 33 -0.49 6.52 -5.25
C GLN A 33 0.54 6.89 -6.33
N ILE A 34 0.61 6.15 -7.44
CA ILE A 34 1.50 6.44 -8.57
C ILE A 34 0.76 7.28 -9.61
N ALA A 35 -0.50 6.94 -9.90
CA ALA A 35 -1.31 7.64 -10.89
C ALA A 35 -1.56 9.11 -10.50
N VAL A 36 -1.89 9.40 -9.24
CA VAL A 36 -2.21 10.75 -8.75
C VAL A 36 -1.02 11.73 -8.91
N PRO A 37 0.20 11.44 -8.42
CA PRO A 37 1.33 12.35 -8.58
C PRO A 37 1.77 12.49 -10.04
N ILE A 38 1.72 11.44 -10.86
CA ILE A 38 2.05 11.54 -12.29
C ILE A 38 1.05 12.47 -13.01
N LEU A 39 -0.25 12.28 -12.79
CA LEU A 39 -1.29 13.12 -13.38
C LEU A 39 -1.13 14.59 -12.95
N LEU A 40 -0.78 14.82 -11.68
CA LEU A 40 -0.50 16.15 -11.15
C LEU A 40 0.72 16.81 -11.78
N ILE A 41 1.81 16.08 -12.00
CA ILE A 41 2.99 16.66 -12.65
C ILE A 41 2.66 17.10 -14.08
N ILE A 42 1.92 16.29 -14.83
CA ILE A 42 1.55 16.61 -16.23
C ILE A 42 0.55 17.77 -16.27
N MET A 43 -0.57 17.69 -15.55
CA MET A 43 -1.55 18.77 -15.54
C MET A 43 -0.97 20.05 -14.94
N GLY A 44 -0.12 19.92 -13.91
CA GLY A 44 0.52 21.02 -13.23
C GLY A 44 1.51 21.79 -14.06
N SER A 45 2.44 21.10 -14.70
CA SER A 45 3.42 21.75 -15.55
C SER A 45 2.74 22.47 -16.73
N LEU A 46 1.70 21.89 -17.32
CA LEU A 46 0.93 22.52 -18.40
C LEU A 46 0.10 23.73 -17.93
N ASP A 47 -0.52 23.65 -16.75
CA ASP A 47 -1.33 24.74 -16.18
C ASP A 47 -0.46 25.89 -15.67
N LEU A 48 0.66 25.57 -15.02
CA LEU A 48 1.66 26.56 -14.61
C LEU A 48 2.30 27.24 -15.82
N MET A 49 2.59 26.51 -16.89
CA MET A 49 3.12 27.11 -18.14
C MET A 49 2.15 28.13 -18.72
N LYS A 50 0.84 27.84 -18.76
CA LYS A 50 -0.18 28.77 -19.23
C LYS A 50 -0.39 29.95 -18.27
N ALA A 51 -0.40 29.71 -16.96
CA ALA A 51 -0.56 30.75 -15.94
C ALA A 51 0.64 31.71 -15.90
N VAL A 52 1.86 31.20 -16.05
CA VAL A 52 3.09 32.01 -16.15
C VAL A 52 3.05 32.90 -17.39
N MET A 53 2.57 32.38 -18.53
CA MET A 53 2.41 33.18 -19.75
C MET A 53 1.29 34.23 -19.66
N ALA A 54 0.27 34.01 -18.83
CA ALA A 54 -0.86 34.93 -18.66
C ALA A 54 -0.54 36.14 -17.75
N GLY A 55 0.58 36.12 -17.01
CA GLY A 55 1.21 37.31 -16.40
C GLY A 55 0.42 38.08 -15.32
N LYS A 56 -0.74 37.60 -14.83
CA LYS A 56 -1.52 38.29 -13.78
C LYS A 56 -1.10 37.83 -12.38
N GLU A 57 -0.25 38.59 -11.72
CA GLU A 57 0.39 38.23 -10.43
C GLU A 57 -0.60 37.82 -9.32
N ASP A 58 -1.76 38.48 -9.22
CA ASP A 58 -2.76 38.18 -8.18
C ASP A 58 -3.55 36.89 -8.44
N GLU A 59 -3.85 36.60 -9.71
CA GLU A 59 -4.53 35.37 -10.13
C GLU A 59 -3.56 34.18 -10.12
N ILE A 60 -2.30 34.40 -10.50
CA ILE A 60 -1.22 33.39 -10.48
C ILE A 60 -0.98 32.89 -9.06
N LYS A 61 -0.93 33.78 -8.05
CA LYS A 61 -0.74 33.38 -6.64
C LYS A 61 -1.90 32.52 -6.11
N LYS A 62 -3.14 32.83 -6.53
CA LYS A 62 -4.34 32.07 -6.13
C LYS A 62 -4.39 30.70 -6.80
N ALA A 63 -4.05 30.63 -8.09
CA ALA A 63 -3.96 29.40 -8.85
C ALA A 63 -2.81 28.50 -8.36
N GLN A 64 -1.62 29.06 -8.16
CA GLN A 64 -0.46 28.35 -7.58
C GLN A 64 -0.75 27.84 -6.17
N GLY A 65 -1.39 28.63 -5.31
CA GLY A 65 -1.75 28.18 -3.96
C GLY A 65 -2.69 26.98 -3.95
N THR A 66 -3.60 26.89 -4.91
CA THR A 66 -4.49 25.74 -5.08
C THR A 66 -3.73 24.54 -5.64
N PHE A 67 -2.82 24.78 -6.59
CA PHE A 67 -2.00 23.75 -7.21
C PHE A 67 -1.02 23.09 -6.22
N VAL A 68 -0.31 23.91 -5.43
CA VAL A 68 0.63 23.46 -4.41
C VAL A 68 -0.08 22.65 -3.32
N LYS A 69 -1.28 23.05 -2.88
CA LYS A 69 -2.07 22.26 -1.92
C LYS A 69 -2.40 20.85 -2.44
N ARG A 70 -2.71 20.71 -3.73
CA ARG A 70 -2.96 19.40 -4.37
C ARG A 70 -1.69 18.59 -4.55
N ALA A 71 -0.58 19.24 -4.90
CA ALA A 71 0.73 18.60 -4.99
C ALA A 71 1.19 18.05 -3.63
N ILE A 72 1.04 18.83 -2.56
CA ILE A 72 1.33 18.39 -1.19
C ILE A 72 0.44 17.20 -0.81
N ALA A 73 -0.86 17.23 -1.14
CA ALA A 73 -1.75 16.10 -0.88
C ALA A 73 -1.30 14.81 -1.59
N ALA A 74 -0.84 14.89 -2.83
CA ALA A 74 -0.31 13.73 -3.57
C ALA A 74 0.99 13.18 -2.96
N VAL A 75 1.88 14.08 -2.52
CA VAL A 75 3.10 13.69 -1.80
C VAL A 75 2.76 12.98 -0.50
N ILE A 76 1.77 13.46 0.26
CA ILE A 76 1.31 12.79 1.50
C ILE A 76 0.78 11.38 1.19
N VAL A 77 -0.04 11.22 0.15
CA VAL A 77 -0.57 9.90 -0.26
C VAL A 77 0.56 8.94 -0.65
N PHE A 78 1.60 9.43 -1.34
CA PHE A 78 2.80 8.64 -1.65
C PHE A 78 3.55 8.17 -0.39
N PHE A 79 3.52 8.96 0.69
CA PHE A 79 4.15 8.60 1.96
C PHE A 79 3.26 7.75 2.88
N ILE A 80 1.98 7.52 2.57
CA ILE A 80 1.10 6.67 3.40
C ILE A 80 1.66 5.27 3.61
N PRO A 81 2.10 4.50 2.59
CA PRO A 81 2.64 3.17 2.81
C PRO A 81 3.87 3.19 3.72
N LEU A 82 4.73 4.20 3.56
CA LEU A 82 5.92 4.38 4.40
C LEU A 82 5.54 4.60 5.86
N ILE A 83 4.56 5.48 6.12
CA ILE A 83 4.08 5.77 7.47
C ILE A 83 3.36 4.56 8.06
N VAL A 84 2.55 3.84 7.29
CA VAL A 84 1.87 2.63 7.74
C VAL A 84 2.90 1.56 8.12
N SER A 85 3.90 1.29 7.29
CA SER A 85 4.99 0.36 7.63
C SER A 85 5.80 0.79 8.85
N LEU A 86 5.96 2.10 9.09
CA LEU A 86 6.63 2.63 10.28
C LEU A 86 5.79 2.45 11.54
N VAL A 87 4.51 2.80 11.50
CA VAL A 87 3.57 2.58 12.63
C VAL A 87 3.48 1.08 12.93
N ILE A 88 3.47 0.26 11.86
CA ILE A 88 3.47 -1.20 11.94
C ILE A 88 4.84 -1.80 12.31
N GLY A 89 5.90 -1.01 12.31
CA GLY A 89 7.18 -1.41 12.90
C GLY A 89 7.25 -1.12 14.39
N LEU A 90 6.40 -0.23 14.90
CA LEU A 90 6.49 0.33 16.25
C LEU A 90 5.53 -0.29 17.26
N LEU A 91 4.42 -0.91 16.84
CA LEU A 91 3.58 -1.66 17.79
C LEU A 91 4.33 -2.92 18.26
N PRO A 92 4.32 -3.19 19.57
CA PRO A 92 4.93 -4.38 20.13
C PRO A 92 4.22 -5.64 19.63
N ALA A 93 5.00 -6.65 19.25
CA ALA A 93 4.46 -7.98 18.95
C ALA A 93 3.75 -8.52 20.20
N GLY A 94 2.42 -8.58 20.16
CA GLY A 94 1.62 -9.20 21.21
C GLY A 94 1.81 -10.71 21.17
N LYS A 95 1.96 -11.34 22.34
CA LYS A 95 2.00 -12.79 22.46
C LYS A 95 0.59 -13.28 22.79
N THR A 96 0.03 -14.13 21.94
CA THR A 96 -1.24 -14.79 22.26
C THR A 96 -0.99 -16.00 23.15
N ASN A 97 -2.03 -16.48 23.86
CA ASN A 97 -1.96 -17.65 24.73
C ASN A 97 -1.67 -18.97 23.97
N HIS A 98 -1.57 -18.92 22.64
CA HIS A 98 -1.19 -20.04 21.77
C HIS A 98 0.28 -19.99 21.30
N GLY A 99 1.11 -19.10 21.86
CA GLY A 99 2.52 -18.98 21.45
C GLY A 99 2.72 -18.36 20.07
N VAL A 100 1.67 -17.71 19.53
CA VAL A 100 1.71 -16.99 18.26
C VAL A 100 2.23 -15.56 18.53
N GLU A 101 3.32 -15.18 17.88
CA GLU A 101 3.84 -13.80 17.91
C GLU A 101 3.14 -12.97 16.83
N LEU A 102 2.39 -11.94 17.24
CA LEU A 102 1.62 -11.10 16.34
C LEU A 102 2.54 -10.18 15.52
N ASN A 103 2.84 -10.60 14.29
CA ASN A 103 3.70 -9.87 13.35
C ASN A 103 2.91 -9.35 12.12
N TYR A 104 2.02 -8.42 12.39
CA TYR A 104 1.21 -7.67 11.42
C TYR A 104 2.03 -6.98 10.29
N LYS A 105 3.33 -6.74 10.49
CA LYS A 105 4.25 -6.28 9.43
C LYS A 105 4.38 -7.29 8.28
N ALA A 106 4.33 -8.58 8.59
CA ALA A 106 4.42 -9.64 7.58
C ALA A 106 3.21 -9.61 6.64
N CYS A 107 1.98 -9.49 7.17
CA CYS A 107 0.77 -9.39 6.33
C CYS A 107 0.75 -8.09 5.50
N TRP A 108 1.28 -6.98 6.02
CA TRP A 108 1.31 -5.70 5.31
C TRP A 108 2.35 -5.69 4.17
N ASP A 109 3.55 -6.22 4.42
CA ASP A 109 4.63 -6.20 3.42
C ASP A 109 4.50 -7.35 2.41
N ALA A 110 3.76 -8.41 2.71
CA ALA A 110 3.66 -9.55 1.83
C ALA A 110 2.94 -9.24 0.51
N ASP A 111 3.44 -9.88 -0.55
CA ASP A 111 2.90 -9.80 -1.91
C ASP A 111 1.87 -10.91 -2.11
N GLU A 112 0.80 -10.63 -2.86
CA GLU A 112 -0.34 -11.55 -3.12
C GLU A 112 0.12 -12.96 -3.58
N GLU A 113 1.21 -13.01 -4.35
CA GLU A 113 1.86 -14.24 -4.82
C GLU A 113 2.52 -15.04 -3.70
N LYS A 114 3.29 -14.38 -2.83
CA LYS A 114 4.03 -15.06 -1.75
C LYS A 114 3.12 -15.50 -0.63
N ILE A 115 2.03 -14.79 -0.41
CA ILE A 115 1.06 -15.21 0.58
C ILE A 115 0.28 -16.42 0.07
N CYS A 116 -0.08 -16.44 -1.22
CA CYS A 116 -0.68 -17.62 -1.84
C CYS A 116 0.14 -18.89 -1.60
N GLU A 117 1.45 -18.82 -1.83
CA GLU A 117 2.37 -19.94 -1.59
C GLU A 117 2.56 -20.24 -0.10
N ALA A 118 2.49 -19.23 0.77
CA ALA A 118 2.59 -19.40 2.22
C ALA A 118 1.36 -20.11 2.81
N ASP A 119 0.18 -19.88 2.24
CA ASP A 119 -1.07 -20.55 2.63
C ASP A 119 -1.22 -21.94 1.99
N GLY A 120 -0.23 -22.40 1.21
CA GLY A 120 -0.27 -23.72 0.54
C GLY A 120 -0.97 -23.71 -0.82
N GLY A 121 -1.35 -22.55 -1.33
CA GLY A 121 -1.84 -22.35 -2.69
C GLY A 121 -0.71 -22.26 -3.74
N ASN A 122 -1.10 -22.33 -5.01
CA ASN A 122 -0.24 -22.16 -6.17
C ASN A 122 -0.62 -20.89 -6.92
N TRP A 123 0.33 -19.97 -7.08
CA TRP A 123 0.12 -18.76 -7.84
C TRP A 123 0.17 -19.02 -9.35
N SER A 124 -0.95 -18.82 -10.03
CA SER A 124 -1.03 -18.95 -11.49
C SER A 124 -2.00 -17.92 -12.06
N ASN A 125 -1.64 -17.30 -13.18
CA ASN A 125 -2.48 -16.32 -13.89
C ASN A 125 -3.02 -15.17 -13.01
N LYS A 126 -2.19 -14.66 -12.07
CA LYS A 126 -2.57 -13.62 -11.09
C LYS A 126 -3.71 -14.00 -10.14
N THR A 127 -3.93 -15.30 -9.97
CA THR A 127 -4.90 -15.86 -9.04
C THR A 127 -4.21 -16.88 -8.16
N CYS A 128 -4.61 -16.93 -6.89
CA CYS A 128 -4.18 -17.99 -6.00
C CYS A 128 -5.10 -19.19 -6.16
N ASN A 129 -4.55 -20.34 -6.56
CA ASN A 129 -5.28 -21.61 -6.60
C ASN A 129 -4.95 -22.43 -5.38
N TYR A 130 -5.95 -22.70 -4.53
CA TYR A 130 -5.77 -23.61 -3.41
C TYR A 130 -5.88 -25.06 -3.87
N PRO A 131 -5.04 -25.99 -3.37
CA PRO A 131 -5.26 -27.42 -3.60
C PRO A 131 -6.61 -27.82 -2.98
N ASP A 132 -7.46 -28.49 -3.74
CA ASP A 132 -8.74 -28.99 -3.23
C ASP A 132 -8.47 -29.97 -2.05
N GLU A 133 -9.14 -29.77 -0.91
CA GLU A 133 -9.09 -30.68 0.23
C GLU A 133 -9.95 -31.93 -0.10
N ASP A 134 -9.29 -33.08 -0.29
CA ASP A 134 -9.94 -34.41 -0.41
C ASP A 134 -10.46 -34.94 0.94
#